data_AF-A0AAD4JUC1-F1
#
_entry.id   AF-A0AAD4JUC1-F1
#
_cell.length_a   1.000
_cell.length_b   1.000
_cell.length_c   1.000
_cell.angle_alpha   90.00
_cell.angle_beta   90.00
_cell.angle_gamma   90.00
#
_symmetry.space_group_name_H-M   'P 1'
#
loop_
_entity.id
_entity.type
_entity.pdbx_description
1 polymer ?
#
loop_
_entity_poly.entity_id
_entity_poly.type
_entity_poly.pdbx_seq_one_letter_code
_entity_poly.pdbx_strand_id
1 'polypeptide(L)'
;MAQQQFDINKRLMTLLKNEMRARQQMNSFAKQTTKLHSSIASVKETVEQQKRASEKASKLMLQRRKDLEACEALIEVVQEQVTTAKQRNDALRERLAEARLEHNQYRGCVRVLCDATNTYVNTSELPARVKGVTVSSSGEEWLPFDVATSDLKGLSLLRNRLQGNSVHADKWQQLMAVDNPQSEQRRNVNVTASSVIEIDLTSPQSHR
;
A
#
# COMPACT_ATOMS: atom_id res chain seq x y z
N MET A 1 22.53 101.59 67.14
CA MET A 1 21.91 100.29 67.53
C MET A 1 20.72 99.90 66.65
N ALA A 2 19.79 100.81 66.30
CA ALA A 2 18.62 100.48 65.45
C ALA A 2 18.95 99.94 64.04
N GLN A 3 19.98 100.49 63.36
CA GLN A 3 20.38 100.08 62.00
C GLN A 3 20.84 98.61 61.94
N GLN A 4 21.67 98.18 62.89
CA GLN A 4 22.19 96.81 62.97
C GLN A 4 21.07 95.80 63.23
N GLN A 5 20.08 96.14 64.06
CA GLN A 5 18.94 95.28 64.35
C GLN A 5 18.02 95.12 63.13
N PHE A 6 17.85 96.17 62.33
CA PHE A 6 17.14 96.11 61.05
C PHE A 6 17.86 95.20 60.03
N ASP A 7 19.19 95.30 59.91
CA ASP A 7 19.98 94.46 59.00
C ASP A 7 19.97 92.98 59.41
N ILE A 8 20.03 92.70 60.72
CA ILE A 8 19.88 91.35 61.26
C ILE A 8 18.51 90.77 60.90
N ASN A 9 17.43 91.53 61.13
CA ASN A 9 16.07 91.10 60.80
C ASN A 9 15.89 90.84 59.30
N LYS A 10 16.47 91.68 58.43
CA LYS A 10 16.43 91.50 56.97
C LYS A 10 17.17 90.22 56.52
N ARG A 11 18.32 89.94 57.11
CA ARG A 11 19.10 88.73 56.84
C ARG A 11 18.36 87.47 57.31
N LEU A 12 17.74 87.53 58.49
CA LEU A 12 16.96 86.44 59.06
C LEU A 12 15.72 86.12 58.20
N MET A 13 15.01 87.15 57.72
CA MET A 13 13.91 86.97 56.76
C MET A 13 14.36 86.37 55.43
N THR A 14 15.56 86.72 54.96
CA THR A 14 16.13 86.13 53.73
C THR A 14 16.47 84.66 53.94
N LEU A 15 17.07 84.30 55.09
CA LEU A 15 17.35 82.91 55.45
C LEU A 15 16.07 82.09 55.54
N LEU A 16 15.02 82.61 56.19
CA LEU A 16 13.72 81.93 56.28
C LEU A 16 13.09 81.70 54.90
N LYS A 17 13.15 82.70 54.01
CA LYS A 17 12.67 82.54 52.62
C LYS A 17 13.47 81.47 51.86
N ASN A 18 14.78 81.43 52.03
CA ASN A 18 15.64 80.41 51.42
C ASN A 18 15.32 79.02 51.96
N GLU A 19 15.11 78.88 53.28
CA GLU A 19 14.72 77.63 53.92
C GLU A 19 13.36 77.14 53.42
N MET A 20 12.36 78.02 53.33
CA MET A 20 11.05 77.67 52.77
C MET A 20 11.15 77.21 51.31
N ARG A 21 11.96 77.89 50.48
CA ARG A 21 12.19 77.49 49.08
C ARG A 21 12.90 76.15 48.99
N ALA A 22 13.92 75.91 49.81
CA ALA A 22 14.63 74.64 49.88
C ALA A 22 13.68 73.50 50.29
N ARG A 23 12.83 73.72 51.30
CA ARG A 23 11.79 72.75 51.71
C ARG A 23 10.80 72.45 50.58
N GLN A 24 10.36 73.46 49.84
CA GLN A 24 9.47 73.26 48.68
C GLN A 24 10.14 72.42 47.58
N GLN A 25 11.42 72.70 47.29
CA GLN A 25 12.19 71.91 46.33
C GLN A 25 12.37 70.47 46.81
N MET A 26 12.74 70.25 48.08
CA MET A 26 12.86 68.90 48.66
C MET A 26 11.55 68.12 48.58
N ASN A 27 10.41 68.76 48.89
CA ASN A 27 9.09 68.13 48.75
C ASN A 27 8.76 67.78 47.30
N SER A 28 9.12 68.65 46.35
CA SER A 28 8.96 68.37 44.91
C SER A 28 9.82 67.18 44.49
N PHE A 29 11.09 67.14 44.91
CA PHE A 29 11.98 66.01 44.64
C PHE A 29 11.43 64.71 45.25
N ALA A 30 10.96 64.73 46.49
CA ALA A 30 10.37 63.54 47.12
C ALA A 30 9.15 63.00 46.35
N LYS A 31 8.29 63.89 45.83
CA LYS A 31 7.16 63.51 44.95
C LYS A 31 7.62 62.90 43.63
N GLN A 32 8.68 63.45 43.03
CA GLN A 32 9.24 62.88 41.80
C GLN A 32 9.86 61.50 42.05
N THR A 33 10.63 61.36 43.14
CA THR A 33 11.25 60.09 43.54
C THR A 33 10.23 59.00 43.81
N THR A 34 9.13 59.31 44.51
CA THR A 34 8.04 58.35 44.75
C THR A 34 7.36 57.91 43.46
N LYS A 35 7.10 58.85 42.53
CA LYS A 35 6.56 58.52 41.19
C LYS A 35 7.52 57.66 40.36
N LEU A 36 8.82 57.93 40.44
CA LEU A 36 9.83 57.11 39.78
C LEU A 36 9.87 55.69 40.36
N HIS A 37 9.85 55.54 41.69
CA HIS A 37 9.81 54.22 42.32
C HIS A 37 8.57 53.41 41.92
N SER A 38 7.39 54.02 41.89
CA SER A 38 6.18 53.32 41.44
C SER A 38 6.27 52.91 39.97
N SER A 39 6.84 53.76 39.12
CA SER A 39 7.06 53.45 37.70
C SER A 39 8.06 52.30 37.52
N ILE A 40 9.16 52.31 38.27
CA ILE A 40 10.18 51.26 38.24
C ILE A 40 9.59 49.93 38.70
N ALA A 41 8.78 49.93 39.76
CA ALA A 41 8.10 48.73 40.24
C ALA A 41 7.18 48.12 39.17
N SER A 42 6.38 48.94 38.50
CA SER A 42 5.50 48.51 37.40
C SER A 42 6.26 47.96 36.19
N VAL A 43 7.36 48.61 35.80
CA VAL A 43 8.22 48.13 34.71
C VAL A 43 8.84 46.79 35.08
N LYS A 44 9.37 46.65 36.30
CA LYS A 44 9.95 45.39 36.79
C LYS A 44 8.93 44.25 36.75
N GLU A 45 7.69 44.50 37.16
CA GLU A 45 6.63 43.51 37.09
C GLU A 45 6.33 43.09 35.64
N THR A 46 6.21 44.06 34.73
CA THR A 46 6.00 43.80 33.30
C THR A 46 7.13 42.95 32.71
N VAL A 47 8.38 43.26 33.04
CA VAL A 47 9.55 42.50 32.58
C VAL A 47 9.51 41.05 33.06
N GLU A 48 9.16 40.81 34.32
CA GLU A 48 9.03 39.44 34.84
C GLU A 48 7.89 38.67 34.17
N GLN A 49 6.77 39.32 33.88
CA GLN A 49 5.67 38.71 33.14
C GLN A 49 6.09 38.35 31.71
N GLN A 50 6.77 39.26 31.00
CA GLN A 50 7.28 39.03 29.65
C GLN A 50 8.32 37.91 29.63
N LYS A 51 9.22 37.85 30.62
CA LYS A 51 10.20 36.77 30.76
C LYS A 51 9.53 35.41 30.86
N ARG A 52 8.53 35.26 31.74
CA ARG A 52 7.77 34.01 31.89
C ARG A 52 7.03 33.63 30.60
N ALA A 53 6.45 34.60 29.89
CA ALA A 53 5.78 34.36 28.62
C ALA A 53 6.77 33.87 27.55
N SER A 54 7.95 34.50 27.47
CA SER A 54 9.03 34.12 26.55
C SER A 54 9.54 32.70 26.83
N GLU A 55 9.75 32.34 28.11
CA GLU A 55 10.15 30.99 28.50
C GLU A 55 9.12 29.93 28.09
N LYS A 56 7.82 30.22 28.25
CA LYS A 56 6.73 29.34 27.80
C LYS A 56 6.73 29.19 26.27
N ALA A 57 6.88 30.30 25.54
CA ALA A 57 6.93 30.29 24.09
C ALA A 57 8.13 29.49 23.57
N SER A 58 9.30 29.66 24.19
CA SER A 58 10.52 28.91 23.85
C SER A 58 10.35 27.40 24.03
N LYS A 59 9.75 26.96 25.13
CA LYS A 59 9.43 25.54 25.36
C LYS A 59 8.49 24.98 24.28
N LEU A 60 7.47 25.75 23.90
CA LEU A 60 6.52 25.35 22.86
C LEU A 60 7.19 25.28 21.48
N MET A 61 8.06 26.22 21.14
CA MET A 61 8.83 26.20 19.89
C MET A 61 9.75 24.98 19.80
N LEU A 62 10.42 24.62 20.91
CA LEU A 62 11.24 23.41 20.95
C LEU A 62 10.41 22.14 20.71
N GLN A 63 9.22 22.05 21.31
CA GLN A 63 8.33 20.93 21.08
C GLN A 63 7.88 20.87 19.62
N ARG A 64 7.48 22.01 19.04
CA ARG A 64 7.05 22.07 17.62
C ARG A 64 8.15 21.70 16.65
N ARG A 65 9.40 22.07 16.94
CA ARG A 65 10.55 21.63 16.13
C ARG A 65 10.67 20.10 16.13
N LYS A 66 10.56 19.45 17.30
CA LYS A 66 10.59 17.99 17.39
C LYS A 66 9.43 17.33 16.63
N ASP A 67 8.23 17.90 16.74
CA ASP A 67 7.06 17.40 16.01
C ASP A 67 7.29 17.50 14.48
N LEU A 68 7.91 18.59 14.00
CA LEU A 68 8.24 18.76 12.58
C LEU A 68 9.30 17.76 12.11
N GLU A 69 10.39 17.57 12.86
CA GLU A 69 11.42 16.58 12.56
C GLU A 69 10.82 15.16 12.47
N ALA A 70 9.88 14.82 13.36
CA ALA A 70 9.17 13.54 13.30
C ALA A 70 8.26 13.42 12.06
N CYS A 71 7.60 14.52 11.67
CA CYS A 71 6.78 14.55 10.46
C CYS A 71 7.63 14.39 9.18
N GLU A 72 8.79 15.05 9.11
CA GLU A 72 9.73 14.94 7.99
C GLU A 72 10.22 13.50 7.84
N ALA A 73 10.66 12.87 8.94
CA ALA A 73 11.06 11.46 8.93
C ALA A 73 9.92 10.53 8.47
N LEU A 74 8.68 10.79 8.89
CA LEU A 74 7.52 10.02 8.44
C LEU A 74 7.26 10.19 6.94
N ILE A 75 7.41 11.41 6.41
CA ILE A 75 7.25 11.69 4.99
C ILE A 75 8.27 10.89 4.17
N GLU A 76 9.53 10.85 4.60
CA GLU A 76 10.58 10.07 3.91
C GLU A 76 10.24 8.58 3.87
N VAL A 77 9.83 7.99 5.00
CA VAL A 77 9.42 6.58 5.08
C VAL A 77 8.23 6.29 4.16
N VAL A 78 7.21 7.16 4.16
CA VAL A 78 6.02 6.99 3.32
C VAL A 78 6.39 7.11 1.84
N GLN A 79 7.28 8.04 1.47
CA GLN A 79 7.75 8.19 0.10
C GLN A 79 8.48 6.92 -0.38
N GLU A 80 9.35 6.34 0.45
CA GLU A 80 10.04 5.09 0.13
C GLU A 80 9.07 3.90 -0.03
N GLN A 81 8.06 3.82 0.83
CA GLN A 81 7.03 2.77 0.71
C GLN A 81 6.22 2.93 -0.58
N VAL A 82 5.89 4.16 -0.96
CA VAL A 82 5.14 4.45 -2.19
C VAL A 82 5.97 4.12 -3.44
N THR A 83 7.26 4.45 -3.48
CA THR A 83 8.13 4.11 -4.61
C THR A 83 8.30 2.60 -4.75
N THR A 84 8.53 1.91 -3.63
CA THR A 84 8.60 0.44 -3.59
C THR A 84 7.30 -0.21 -4.06
N ALA A 85 6.15 0.27 -3.59
CA ALA A 85 4.85 -0.24 -3.98
C ALA A 85 4.54 0.01 -5.46
N LYS A 86 4.95 1.14 -6.03
CA LYS A 86 4.84 1.43 -7.46
C LYS A 86 5.65 0.44 -8.29
N GLN A 87 6.92 0.26 -7.97
CA GLN A 87 7.80 -0.70 -8.67
C GLN A 87 7.23 -2.13 -8.61
N ARG A 88 6.74 -2.57 -7.45
CA ARG A 88 6.09 -3.88 -7.30
C ARG A 88 4.84 -4.00 -8.18
N ASN A 89 4.01 -2.97 -8.23
CA ASN A 89 2.80 -2.98 -9.07
C ASN A 89 3.14 -3.05 -10.55
N ASP A 90 4.17 -2.35 -11.00
CA ASP A 90 4.58 -2.37 -12.40
C ASP A 90 5.14 -3.74 -12.80
N ALA A 91 5.97 -4.36 -11.96
CA ALA A 91 6.43 -5.73 -12.16
C ALA A 91 5.28 -6.76 -12.20
N LEU A 92 4.24 -6.57 -11.36
CA LEU A 92 3.05 -7.43 -11.39
C LEU A 92 2.21 -7.22 -12.66
N ARG A 93 2.14 -5.99 -13.18
CA ARG A 93 1.45 -5.69 -14.45
C ARG A 93 2.14 -6.34 -15.64
N GLU A 94 3.48 -6.30 -15.68
CA GLU A 94 4.26 -6.98 -16.71
C GLU A 94 4.02 -8.49 -16.68
N ARG A 95 4.13 -9.12 -15.50
CA ARG A 95 3.83 -10.54 -15.32
C ARG A 95 2.40 -10.91 -15.73
N LEU A 96 1.43 -10.06 -15.44
CA LEU A 96 0.04 -10.26 -15.86
C LEU A 96 -0.09 -10.19 -17.39
N ALA A 97 0.61 -9.27 -18.04
CA ALA A 97 0.62 -9.14 -19.49
C ALA A 97 1.23 -10.38 -20.16
N GLU A 98 2.35 -10.88 -19.63
CA GLU A 98 2.98 -12.12 -20.08
C GLU A 98 2.05 -13.33 -19.92
N ALA A 99 1.46 -13.50 -18.74
CA ALA A 99 0.53 -14.60 -18.46
C ALA A 99 -0.72 -14.55 -19.37
N ARG A 100 -1.21 -13.34 -19.70
CA ARG A 100 -2.30 -13.16 -20.67
C ARG A 100 -1.90 -13.54 -22.08
N LEU A 101 -0.68 -13.20 -22.49
CA LEU A 101 -0.16 -13.59 -23.80
C LEU A 101 -0.03 -15.10 -23.91
N GLU A 102 0.57 -15.76 -22.92
CA GLU A 102 0.69 -17.22 -22.83
C GLU A 102 -0.69 -17.89 -22.85
N HIS A 103 -1.64 -17.39 -22.05
CA HIS A 103 -3.01 -17.88 -22.05
C HIS A 103 -3.69 -17.76 -23.41
N ASN A 104 -3.53 -16.62 -24.09
CA ASN A 104 -4.10 -16.40 -25.42
C ASN A 104 -3.49 -17.33 -26.47
N GLN A 105 -2.18 -17.62 -26.38
CA GLN A 105 -1.50 -18.58 -27.25
C GLN A 105 -2.11 -19.98 -27.07
N TYR A 106 -2.23 -20.45 -25.82
CA TYR A 106 -2.86 -21.75 -25.56
C TYR A 106 -4.31 -21.82 -26.04
N ARG A 107 -5.08 -20.75 -25.82
CA ARG A 107 -6.46 -20.66 -26.30
C ARG A 107 -6.53 -20.73 -27.83
N GLY A 108 -5.55 -20.12 -28.52
CA GLY A 108 -5.40 -20.24 -29.97
C GLY A 108 -5.13 -21.68 -30.42
N CYS A 109 -4.17 -22.37 -29.77
CA CYS A 109 -3.88 -23.78 -30.05
C CYS A 109 -5.09 -24.68 -29.86
N VAL A 110 -5.83 -24.51 -28.75
CA VAL A 110 -7.06 -25.27 -28.48
C VAL A 110 -8.08 -25.07 -29.60
N ARG A 111 -8.28 -23.84 -30.08
CA ARG A 111 -9.22 -23.56 -31.18
C ARG A 111 -8.80 -24.31 -32.46
N VAL A 112 -7.54 -24.21 -32.85
CA VAL A 112 -7.03 -24.91 -34.05
C VAL A 112 -7.21 -26.42 -33.94
N LEU A 113 -6.95 -27.00 -32.75
CA LEU A 113 -7.16 -28.43 -32.51
C LEU A 113 -8.64 -28.82 -32.55
N CYS A 114 -9.52 -28.00 -31.97
CA CYS A 114 -10.97 -28.19 -32.05
C CYS A 114 -11.44 -28.21 -33.51
N ASP A 115 -11.00 -27.22 -34.30
CA ASP A 115 -11.34 -27.10 -35.73
C ASP A 115 -10.81 -28.30 -36.53
N ALA A 116 -9.56 -28.72 -36.29
CA ALA A 116 -8.93 -29.83 -37.00
C ALA A 116 -9.53 -31.20 -36.68
N THR A 117 -10.01 -31.39 -35.44
CA THR A 117 -10.62 -32.65 -34.97
C THR A 117 -12.14 -32.64 -35.09
N ASN A 118 -12.73 -31.53 -35.55
CA ASN A 118 -14.17 -31.30 -35.56
C ASN A 118 -14.80 -31.53 -34.17
N THR A 119 -14.10 -31.13 -33.11
CA THR A 119 -14.50 -31.29 -31.72
C THR A 119 -14.91 -29.94 -31.14
N TYR A 120 -16.06 -29.88 -30.46
CA TYR A 120 -16.49 -28.69 -29.72
C TYR A 120 -16.13 -28.80 -28.24
N VAL A 121 -15.40 -27.81 -27.70
CA VAL A 121 -15.12 -27.70 -26.27
C VAL A 121 -15.87 -26.50 -25.70
N ASN A 122 -16.84 -26.77 -24.83
CA ASN A 122 -17.54 -25.71 -24.08
C ASN A 122 -16.58 -25.08 -23.06
N THR A 123 -16.08 -23.89 -23.35
CA THR A 123 -15.14 -23.19 -22.46
C THR A 123 -15.83 -22.49 -21.28
N SER A 124 -17.16 -22.38 -21.28
CA SER A 124 -17.94 -21.77 -20.19
C SER A 124 -18.36 -22.76 -19.11
N GLU A 125 -18.29 -24.06 -19.39
CA GLU A 125 -18.61 -25.11 -18.43
C GLU A 125 -17.46 -26.11 -18.39
N LEU A 126 -16.64 -26.01 -17.34
CA LEU A 126 -15.67 -27.04 -17.05
C LEU A 126 -16.41 -28.24 -16.45
N PRO A 127 -16.13 -29.48 -16.89
CA PRO A 127 -16.69 -30.64 -16.24
C PRO A 127 -16.29 -30.65 -14.76
N ALA A 128 -17.14 -31.16 -13.87
CA ALA A 128 -16.82 -31.22 -12.44
C ALA A 128 -15.52 -32.01 -12.17
N ARG A 129 -15.15 -32.90 -13.10
CA ARG A 129 -13.94 -33.72 -13.06
C ARG A 129 -13.36 -33.89 -14.45
N VAL A 130 -12.05 -33.86 -14.55
CA VAL A 130 -11.27 -34.15 -15.75
C VAL A 130 -10.74 -35.57 -15.63
N LYS A 131 -11.18 -36.45 -16.53
CA LYS A 131 -10.78 -37.85 -16.56
C LYS A 131 -10.09 -38.16 -17.89
N GLY A 132 -9.15 -39.10 -17.86
CA GLY A 132 -8.47 -39.53 -19.07
C GLY A 132 -7.36 -40.51 -18.76
N VAL A 133 -6.53 -40.75 -19.76
CA VAL A 133 -5.39 -41.65 -19.67
C VAL A 133 -4.18 -40.94 -20.27
N THR A 134 -3.04 -41.03 -19.60
CA THR A 134 -1.75 -40.55 -20.11
C THR A 134 -0.79 -41.72 -20.25
N VAL A 135 0.21 -41.61 -21.12
CA VAL A 135 1.31 -42.58 -21.18
C VAL A 135 2.37 -42.18 -20.15
N SER A 136 2.98 -43.15 -19.46
CA SER A 136 4.13 -42.93 -18.58
C SER A 136 5.33 -42.37 -19.35
N SER A 137 6.25 -41.69 -18.68
CA SER A 137 7.49 -41.17 -19.29
C SER A 137 8.42 -42.28 -19.82
N SER A 138 8.28 -43.51 -19.30
CA SER A 138 8.96 -44.71 -19.83
C SER A 138 8.32 -45.22 -21.11
N GLY A 139 7.15 -44.71 -21.48
CA GLY A 139 6.43 -45.13 -22.67
C GLY A 139 5.73 -46.48 -22.54
N GLU A 140 5.83 -47.19 -21.41
CA GLU A 140 5.36 -48.58 -21.29
C GLU A 140 3.92 -48.69 -20.78
N GLU A 141 3.50 -47.79 -19.88
CA GLU A 141 2.24 -47.92 -19.15
C GLU A 141 1.23 -46.82 -19.48
N TRP A 142 -0.05 -47.20 -19.56
CA TRP A 142 -1.18 -46.29 -19.65
C TRP A 142 -1.70 -45.99 -18.24
N LEU A 143 -1.55 -44.74 -17.81
CA LEU A 143 -1.90 -44.27 -16.47
C LEU A 143 -3.22 -43.51 -16.52
N PRO A 144 -4.31 -44.05 -15.96
CA PRO A 144 -5.57 -43.31 -15.84
C PRO A 144 -5.42 -42.18 -14.82
N PHE A 145 -6.13 -41.09 -15.06
CA PHE A 145 -6.26 -39.98 -14.12
C PHE A 145 -7.72 -39.53 -14.01
N ASP A 146 -8.08 -39.06 -12.83
CA ASP A 146 -9.40 -38.52 -12.52
C ASP A 146 -9.22 -37.40 -11.47
N VAL A 147 -9.28 -36.16 -11.93
CA VAL A 147 -8.97 -34.97 -11.12
C VAL A 147 -10.19 -34.05 -11.09
N ALA A 148 -10.61 -33.65 -9.89
CA ALA A 148 -11.68 -32.65 -9.75
C ALA A 148 -11.20 -31.28 -10.25
N THR A 149 -12.07 -30.53 -10.94
CA THR A 149 -11.68 -29.21 -11.47
C THR A 149 -11.44 -28.15 -10.39
N SER A 150 -11.95 -28.38 -9.19
CA SER A 150 -11.64 -27.58 -8.00
C SER A 150 -10.25 -27.86 -7.40
N ASP A 151 -9.60 -28.98 -7.75
CA ASP A 151 -8.29 -29.35 -7.23
C ASP A 151 -7.16 -28.77 -8.09
N LEU A 152 -6.81 -27.50 -7.81
CA LEU A 152 -5.73 -26.80 -8.50
C LEU A 152 -4.36 -27.49 -8.37
N LYS A 153 -4.11 -28.21 -7.26
CA LYS A 153 -2.86 -28.96 -7.06
C LYS A 153 -2.84 -30.22 -7.91
N GLY A 154 -3.94 -30.98 -7.94
CA GLY A 154 -4.09 -32.13 -8.83
C GLY A 154 -3.98 -31.75 -10.30
N LEU A 155 -4.61 -30.64 -10.72
CA LEU A 155 -4.55 -30.16 -12.11
C LEU A 155 -3.15 -29.69 -12.52
N SER A 156 -2.41 -29.04 -11.61
CA SER A 156 -1.03 -28.63 -11.89
C SER A 156 -0.07 -29.82 -11.98
N LEU A 157 -0.24 -30.83 -11.13
CA LEU A 157 0.50 -32.11 -11.25
C LEU A 157 0.18 -32.83 -12.55
N LEU A 158 -1.10 -32.87 -12.95
CA LEU A 158 -1.52 -33.44 -14.22
C LEU A 158 -0.90 -32.69 -15.41
N ARG A 159 -0.96 -31.35 -15.40
CA ARG A 159 -0.31 -30.51 -16.43
C ARG A 159 1.18 -30.84 -16.55
N ASN A 160 1.90 -30.91 -15.43
CA ASN A 160 3.33 -31.23 -15.43
C ASN A 160 3.62 -32.62 -15.99
N ARG A 161 2.76 -33.61 -15.70
CA ARG A 161 2.87 -34.96 -16.28
C ARG A 161 2.64 -34.95 -17.79
N LEU A 162 1.62 -34.23 -18.27
CA LEU A 162 1.27 -34.14 -19.69
C LEU A 162 2.28 -33.31 -20.51
N GLN A 163 2.95 -32.35 -19.88
CA GLN A 163 4.01 -31.55 -20.50
C GLN A 163 5.37 -32.28 -20.58
N GLY A 164 5.50 -33.44 -19.93
CA GLY A 164 6.64 -34.32 -20.16
C GLY A 164 6.60 -34.83 -21.60
N ASN A 165 7.56 -34.39 -22.41
CA ASN A 165 7.74 -34.62 -23.84
C ASN A 165 6.82 -35.71 -24.45
N SER A 166 5.99 -35.33 -25.42
CA SER A 166 5.15 -36.23 -26.21
C SER A 166 5.99 -37.11 -27.15
N VAL A 167 6.83 -37.98 -26.59
CA VAL A 167 7.68 -38.94 -27.32
C VAL A 167 6.84 -40.13 -27.83
N HIS A 168 5.55 -40.18 -27.50
CA HIS A 168 4.70 -41.36 -27.68
C HIS A 168 3.60 -41.17 -28.74
N ALA A 169 3.83 -40.33 -29.76
CA ALA A 169 2.91 -40.17 -30.89
C ALA A 169 2.52 -41.52 -31.52
N ASP A 170 3.48 -42.45 -31.60
CA ASP A 170 3.29 -43.79 -32.15
C ASP A 170 2.29 -44.64 -31.34
N LYS A 171 2.24 -44.49 -30.01
CA LYS A 171 1.25 -45.19 -29.16
C LYS A 171 -0.16 -44.62 -29.32
N TRP A 172 -0.27 -43.32 -29.52
CA TRP A 172 -1.56 -42.70 -29.87
C TRP A 172 -2.04 -43.14 -31.25
N GLN A 173 -1.13 -43.28 -32.22
CA GLN A 173 -1.45 -43.86 -33.52
C GLN A 173 -1.89 -45.32 -33.42
N GLN A 174 -1.29 -46.14 -32.55
CA GLN A 174 -1.71 -47.53 -32.32
C GLN A 174 -3.16 -47.61 -31.84
N LEU A 175 -3.61 -46.72 -30.95
CA LEU A 175 -5.01 -46.66 -30.51
C LEU A 175 -5.97 -46.30 -31.64
N MET A 176 -5.60 -45.36 -32.51
CA MET A 176 -6.40 -44.95 -33.67
C MET A 176 -6.38 -46.01 -34.79
N ALA A 177 -5.37 -46.88 -34.82
CA ALA A 177 -5.22 -47.95 -35.81
C ALA A 177 -6.01 -49.23 -35.47
N VAL A 178 -6.62 -49.33 -34.27
CA VAL A 178 -7.43 -50.50 -33.85
C VAL A 178 -8.70 -50.69 -34.72
N ASP A 179 -9.10 -49.69 -35.50
CA ASP A 179 -10.19 -49.79 -36.48
C ASP A 179 -9.79 -50.44 -37.83
N ASN A 180 -8.66 -51.14 -37.92
CA ASN A 180 -8.33 -51.95 -39.09
C ASN A 180 -8.60 -53.45 -38.84
N PRO A 181 -9.83 -53.95 -39.08
CA PRO A 181 -10.16 -55.34 -38.85
C PRO A 181 -9.60 -56.19 -40.00
N GLN A 182 -8.35 -56.64 -39.86
CA GLN A 182 -7.92 -57.90 -40.45
C GLN A 182 -7.97 -58.99 -39.37
N SER A 183 -9.17 -59.30 -38.91
CA SER A 183 -9.50 -60.62 -38.38
C SER A 183 -10.99 -60.87 -38.56
N GLU A 184 -11.30 -62.13 -38.81
CA GLU A 184 -12.45 -62.60 -39.58
C GLU A 184 -13.82 -62.38 -38.90
N GLN A 185 -14.82 -62.18 -39.77
CA GLN A 185 -16.23 -62.56 -39.57
C GLN A 185 -16.98 -61.98 -38.35
N ARG A 186 -17.81 -60.96 -38.62
CA ARG A 186 -19.29 -61.07 -38.53
C ARG A 186 -19.97 -59.84 -39.12
N ARG A 187 -21.04 -60.11 -39.88
CA ARG A 187 -21.90 -59.18 -40.62
C ARG A 187 -22.74 -58.27 -39.72
N ASN A 188 -23.07 -57.10 -40.29
CA ASN A 188 -24.14 -56.13 -39.96
C ASN A 188 -23.77 -55.15 -38.83
N VAL A 189 -23.79 -53.82 -38.98
CA VAL A 189 -24.88 -52.95 -39.44
C VAL A 189 -24.32 -51.69 -40.11
N ASN A 190 -25.03 -51.17 -41.12
CA ASN A 190 -24.76 -49.89 -41.78
C ASN A 190 -24.61 -48.74 -40.76
N VAL A 191 -23.41 -48.19 -40.63
CA VAL A 191 -23.19 -46.85 -40.06
C VAL A 191 -22.66 -45.99 -41.19
N THR A 192 -23.54 -45.16 -41.74
CA THR A 192 -23.17 -44.05 -42.62
C THR A 192 -22.26 -43.09 -41.86
N ALA A 193 -21.04 -42.91 -42.38
CA ALA A 193 -20.03 -42.03 -41.84
C ALA A 193 -20.47 -40.56 -41.93
N SER A 194 -21.02 -40.03 -40.84
CA SER A 194 -20.95 -38.62 -40.51
C SER A 194 -20.18 -38.50 -39.20
N SER A 195 -18.85 -38.47 -39.29
CA SER A 195 -17.96 -38.37 -38.13
C SER A 195 -17.99 -36.96 -37.54
N VAL A 196 -19.04 -36.67 -36.78
CA VAL A 196 -18.99 -35.72 -35.67
C VAL A 196 -18.95 -36.58 -34.42
N ILE A 197 -17.81 -36.61 -33.72
CA ILE A 197 -17.74 -37.26 -32.41
C ILE A 197 -18.38 -36.28 -31.43
N GLU A 198 -19.67 -36.44 -31.18
CA GLU A 198 -20.38 -35.73 -30.13
C GLU A 198 -20.10 -36.43 -28.80
N ILE A 199 -19.24 -35.84 -27.97
CA ILE A 199 -18.99 -36.33 -26.61
C ILE A 199 -20.05 -35.71 -25.70
N ASP A 200 -21.16 -36.42 -25.50
CA ASP A 200 -22.17 -36.04 -24.51
C ASP A 200 -21.65 -36.31 -23.08
N LEU A 201 -21.42 -35.23 -22.34
CA LEU A 201 -20.95 -35.27 -20.95
C LEU A 201 -22.10 -35.23 -19.92
N THR A 202 -23.36 -35.34 -20.36
CA THR A 202 -24.56 -35.19 -19.50
C THR A 202 -25.29 -36.49 -19.17
N SER A 203 -24.77 -37.64 -19.60
CA SER A 203 -25.39 -38.94 -19.29
C SER A 203 -25.46 -39.19 -17.77
N PRO A 204 -26.65 -39.44 -17.19
CA PRO A 204 -26.79 -39.78 -15.78
C PRO A 204 -26.16 -41.17 -15.52
N GLN A 205 -25.33 -41.25 -14.49
CA GLN A 205 -24.66 -42.49 -14.10
C GLN A 205 -25.70 -43.51 -13.63
N SER A 206 -25.80 -44.66 -14.30
CA SER A 206 -26.53 -45.80 -13.73
C SER A 206 -25.72 -46.34 -12.55
N HIS A 207 -26.23 -46.17 -11.34
CA HIS A 207 -25.69 -46.83 -10.16
C HIS A 207 -25.90 -48.36 -10.29
N ARG A 208 -24.80 -49.12 -10.32
CA ARG A 208 -24.69 -50.48 -9.80
C ARG A 208 -23.28 -50.73 -9.32
#